data_AF-A0A434AX89-F1
#
_entry.id   AF-A0A434AX89-F1
#
_cell.length_a   1.000
_cell.length_b   1.000
_cell.length_c   1.000
_cell.angle_alpha   90.00
_cell.angle_beta   90.00
_cell.angle_gamma   90.00
#
_symmetry.space_group_name_H-M   'P 1'
#
loop_
_entity.id
_entity.type
_entity.pdbx_description
1 polymer ?
#
loop_
_entity_poly.entity_id
_entity_poly.type
_entity_poly.pdbx_seq_one_letter_code
_entity_poly.pdbx_strand_id
1 'polypeptide(L)'
;MKNKNSINSCFRMVLMSFVLFLLIGNIAAENLRSLANLKGNWKFSIGDNPQWRMSNYNDSDWETVFVPNSWEQDGFEDYNGFAWYRKKFQIRIPFESEFVYLYLGQIDDVDEVYVNGKLVGTSGTFPPIVKTAYNIPRMYPIPVALLHKSRSNIIAVRVYDEFFEGGIISGTVGIFIDEDQDKLDIDLTGYWDFEIGRPVDKLNQDCITYRHGKIFVPGFWECRGYNNYDGEAKYTKVFMYPTDLQTTNKALILGVIDDQDEVFLNGEKIKSIRGKWNRRNYNGGDHLRFRVYPISDNLLKGNAQNLIEVIVTDFTGPGGIYRGPIGITSMDIAREMMKKELKDNRSSIEKFIDYWLD
;
A
#
# COMPACT_ATOMS: atom_id res chain seq x y z
N MET A 1 -60.77 11.51 -39.79
CA MET A 1 -59.89 11.99 -38.69
C MET A 1 -59.84 10.90 -37.63
N LYS A 2 -58.81 10.04 -37.67
CA LYS A 2 -58.62 8.93 -36.73
C LYS A 2 -57.52 9.28 -35.73
N ASN A 3 -57.79 8.94 -34.48
CA ASN A 3 -57.07 9.25 -33.25
C ASN A 3 -55.54 9.10 -33.32
N LYS A 4 -54.83 10.22 -33.11
CA LYS A 4 -53.47 10.26 -32.56
C LYS A 4 -53.56 9.94 -31.07
N ASN A 5 -53.43 8.68 -30.66
CA ASN A 5 -53.31 8.31 -29.24
C ASN A 5 -52.74 6.89 -29.04
N SER A 6 -51.56 6.58 -29.62
CA SER A 6 -50.84 5.35 -29.23
C SER A 6 -49.30 5.44 -29.26
N ILE A 7 -48.71 6.63 -29.33
CA ILE A 7 -47.23 6.77 -29.37
C ILE A 7 -46.65 7.27 -28.03
N ASN A 8 -47.48 7.64 -27.05
CA ASN A 8 -47.02 8.27 -25.81
C ASN A 8 -47.05 7.37 -24.55
N SER A 9 -47.09 6.04 -24.70
CA SER A 9 -47.08 5.11 -23.56
C SER A 9 -45.89 4.14 -23.48
N CYS A 10 -44.94 4.20 -24.42
CA CYS A 10 -43.68 3.43 -24.34
C CYS A 10 -42.44 4.30 -24.10
N PHE A 11 -42.58 5.62 -24.05
CA PHE A 11 -41.44 6.54 -23.85
C PHE A 11 -41.39 7.18 -22.45
N ARG A 12 -42.28 6.78 -21.55
CA ARG A 12 -42.35 7.27 -20.16
C ARG A 12 -41.97 6.23 -19.10
N MET A 13 -41.43 5.08 -19.54
CA MET A 13 -41.01 3.98 -18.65
C MET A 13 -39.52 3.61 -18.80
N VAL A 14 -38.72 4.49 -19.40
CA VAL A 14 -37.25 4.39 -19.48
C VAL A 14 -36.55 5.62 -18.88
N LEU A 15 -37.29 6.67 -18.55
CA LEU A 15 -36.75 7.92 -17.98
C LEU A 15 -37.00 8.05 -16.47
N MET A 16 -36.97 6.93 -15.74
CA MET A 16 -37.02 6.89 -14.28
C MET A 16 -36.00 5.92 -13.67
N SER A 17 -34.95 5.58 -14.43
CA SER A 17 -33.80 4.79 -13.98
C SER A 17 -32.45 5.44 -14.35
N PHE A 18 -32.45 6.72 -14.73
CA PHE A 18 -31.26 7.41 -15.26
C PHE A 18 -31.07 8.82 -14.67
N VAL A 19 -31.49 9.06 -13.42
CA VAL A 19 -31.08 10.26 -12.64
C VAL A 19 -30.99 9.93 -11.14
N LEU A 20 -30.45 8.74 -10.81
CA LEU A 20 -30.01 8.43 -9.44
C LEU A 20 -28.65 7.70 -9.48
N PHE A 21 -27.73 8.22 -10.30
CA PHE A 21 -26.35 7.77 -10.39
C PHE A 21 -25.38 8.95 -10.46
N LEU A 22 -25.70 10.02 -9.74
CA LEU A 22 -24.77 11.11 -9.49
C LEU A 22 -24.81 11.40 -7.99
N LEU A 23 -23.64 11.25 -7.37
CA LEU A 23 -23.34 11.22 -5.92
C LEU A 23 -23.40 9.82 -5.26
N ILE A 24 -22.75 8.83 -5.85
CA ILE A 24 -21.99 7.89 -5.02
C ILE A 24 -20.55 8.37 -5.12
N GLY A 25 -20.10 9.13 -4.13
CA GLY A 25 -18.67 9.34 -3.97
C GLY A 25 -18.04 7.97 -3.78
N ASN A 26 -17.03 7.65 -4.59
CA ASN A 26 -16.14 6.54 -4.30
C ASN A 26 -15.42 6.90 -3.00
N ILE A 27 -15.93 6.38 -1.88
CA ILE A 27 -15.19 6.42 -0.63
C ILE A 27 -14.18 5.30 -0.78
N ALA A 28 -12.96 5.66 -1.17
CA ALA A 28 -11.83 4.76 -1.02
C ALA A 28 -11.81 4.24 0.42
N ALA A 29 -11.67 2.93 0.55
CA ALA A 29 -11.59 2.22 1.82
C ALA A 29 -10.58 2.88 2.81
N GLU A 30 -9.48 3.45 2.29
CA GLU A 30 -8.47 4.20 3.05
C GLU A 30 -8.66 5.73 2.86
N ASN A 31 -8.55 6.53 3.93
CA ASN A 31 -8.64 8.00 3.82
C ASN A 31 -7.29 8.62 3.43
N LEU A 32 -6.76 8.23 2.27
CA LEU A 32 -5.48 8.73 1.80
C LEU A 32 -5.61 10.17 1.27
N ARG A 33 -4.87 11.10 1.88
CA ARG A 33 -4.69 12.45 1.32
C ARG A 33 -3.43 12.49 0.46
N SER A 34 -3.60 12.82 -0.81
CA SER A 34 -2.48 13.10 -1.71
C SER A 34 -1.74 14.37 -1.27
N LEU A 35 -0.44 14.25 -1.01
CA LEU A 35 0.48 15.36 -0.75
C LEU A 35 1.20 15.80 -2.04
N ALA A 36 1.36 14.89 -3.00
CA ALA A 36 1.86 15.18 -4.34
C ALA A 36 1.28 14.18 -5.35
N ASN A 37 0.69 14.68 -6.43
CA ASN A 37 0.31 13.87 -7.57
C ASN A 37 1.53 13.67 -8.48
N LEU A 38 1.87 12.41 -8.75
CA LEU A 38 3.03 12.05 -9.58
C LEU A 38 2.61 11.47 -10.94
N LYS A 39 1.32 11.24 -11.19
CA LYS A 39 0.79 10.84 -12.50
C LYS A 39 1.11 11.88 -13.58
N GLY A 40 1.35 11.42 -14.80
CA GLY A 40 1.60 12.23 -15.98
C GLY A 40 3.00 12.01 -16.55
N ASN A 41 3.57 13.05 -17.16
CA ASN A 41 4.83 12.93 -17.89
C ASN A 41 6.05 12.81 -16.96
N TRP A 42 6.92 11.82 -17.21
CA TRP A 42 8.19 11.61 -16.53
C TRP A 42 9.34 11.69 -17.53
N LYS A 43 10.52 12.13 -17.08
CA LYS A 43 11.74 11.98 -17.87
C LYS A 43 12.13 10.50 -17.93
N PHE A 44 12.54 10.03 -19.09
CA PHE A 44 12.82 8.62 -19.35
C PHE A 44 14.11 8.42 -20.14
N SER A 45 14.88 7.39 -19.78
CA SER A 45 16.06 6.97 -20.53
C SER A 45 16.24 5.46 -20.43
N ILE A 46 16.48 4.81 -21.57
CA ILE A 46 16.91 3.41 -21.63
C ILE A 46 18.39 3.28 -21.22
N GLY A 47 18.78 2.10 -20.74
CA GLY A 47 20.12 1.78 -20.26
C GLY A 47 20.24 1.84 -18.74
N ASP A 48 21.44 1.57 -18.23
CA ASP A 48 21.70 1.49 -16.78
C ASP A 48 22.93 2.30 -16.37
N ASN A 49 22.71 3.52 -15.90
CA ASN A 49 23.77 4.36 -15.37
C ASN A 49 23.49 4.74 -13.91
N PRO A 50 24.28 4.27 -12.94
CA PRO A 50 24.08 4.57 -11.52
C PRO A 50 24.11 6.06 -11.16
N GLN A 51 24.66 6.94 -12.01
CA GLN A 51 24.64 8.39 -11.79
C GLN A 51 23.23 8.98 -11.94
N TRP A 52 22.32 8.28 -12.62
CA TRP A 52 20.96 8.74 -12.87
C TRP A 52 20.08 8.78 -11.62
N ARG A 53 20.51 8.16 -10.51
CA ARG A 53 19.87 8.34 -9.20
C ARG A 53 20.13 9.71 -8.56
N MET A 54 21.19 10.40 -8.96
CA MET A 54 21.67 11.61 -8.27
C MET A 54 20.68 12.76 -8.38
N SER A 55 20.47 13.49 -7.28
CA SER A 55 19.51 14.61 -7.22
C SER A 55 19.91 15.82 -8.08
N ASN A 56 21.19 15.93 -8.46
CA ASN A 56 21.72 17.00 -9.30
C ASN A 56 22.05 16.55 -10.74
N TYR A 57 21.70 15.32 -11.13
CA TYR A 57 21.90 14.85 -12.50
C TYR A 57 21.08 15.70 -13.49
N ASN A 58 21.69 16.10 -14.61
CA ASN A 58 21.01 16.84 -15.67
C ASN A 58 20.30 15.86 -16.62
N ASP A 59 18.97 15.85 -16.55
CA ASP A 59 18.06 15.03 -17.36
C ASP A 59 17.38 15.84 -18.48
N SER A 60 17.98 16.96 -18.91
CA SER A 60 17.43 17.80 -19.98
C SER A 60 17.22 17.03 -21.28
N ASP A 61 18.18 16.15 -21.60
CA ASP A 61 18.29 15.45 -22.88
C ASP A 61 17.54 14.11 -22.87
N TRP A 62 16.85 13.79 -21.77
CA TRP A 62 16.03 12.59 -21.66
C TRP A 62 14.70 12.74 -22.38
N GLU A 63 14.24 11.62 -22.92
CA GLU A 63 12.91 11.45 -23.49
C GLU A 63 11.82 11.64 -22.43
N THR A 64 10.57 11.59 -22.84
CA THR A 64 9.43 11.74 -21.95
C THR A 64 8.38 10.67 -22.24
N VAL A 65 7.92 10.00 -21.19
CA VAL A 65 6.87 8.97 -21.23
C VAL A 65 5.76 9.32 -20.24
N PHE A 66 4.56 8.78 -20.44
CA PHE A 66 3.45 8.96 -19.52
C PHE A 66 3.49 7.87 -18.45
N VAL A 67 3.17 8.23 -17.20
CA VAL A 67 3.12 7.28 -16.07
C VAL A 67 1.77 7.44 -15.34
N PRO A 68 1.04 6.36 -15.04
CA PRO A 68 1.37 4.99 -15.42
C PRO A 68 1.08 4.69 -16.89
N ASN A 69 1.96 3.92 -17.55
CA ASN A 69 1.84 3.34 -18.88
C ASN A 69 3.03 2.38 -19.13
N SER A 70 2.89 1.43 -20.05
CA SER A 70 4.06 0.67 -20.55
C SER A 70 4.91 1.56 -21.46
N TRP A 71 6.24 1.40 -21.41
CA TRP A 71 7.12 2.25 -22.23
C TRP A 71 7.02 1.90 -23.73
N GLU A 72 6.55 0.70 -24.07
CA GLU A 72 6.29 0.25 -25.44
C GLU A 72 5.20 1.11 -26.08
N GLN A 73 4.14 1.41 -25.32
CA GLN A 73 3.05 2.27 -25.76
C GLN A 73 3.46 3.74 -25.94
N ASP A 74 4.60 4.14 -25.38
CA ASP A 74 5.20 5.47 -25.52
C ASP A 74 6.38 5.50 -26.52
N GLY A 75 6.50 4.48 -27.38
CA GLY A 75 7.41 4.49 -28.54
C GLY A 75 8.71 3.70 -28.36
N PHE A 76 8.83 2.90 -27.30
CA PHE A 76 9.96 1.99 -27.06
C PHE A 76 9.56 0.54 -27.35
N GLU A 77 8.95 0.29 -28.51
CA GLU A 77 8.49 -1.04 -28.93
C GLU A 77 9.62 -2.09 -28.86
N ASP A 78 9.30 -3.28 -28.35
CA ASP A 78 10.18 -4.45 -28.20
C ASP A 78 11.45 -4.22 -27.33
N TYR A 79 11.52 -3.12 -26.58
CA TYR A 79 12.66 -2.85 -25.69
C TYR A 79 12.54 -3.60 -24.36
N ASN A 80 13.47 -4.54 -24.13
CA ASN A 80 13.62 -5.23 -22.85
C ASN A 80 14.98 -4.86 -22.25
N GLY A 81 15.03 -4.67 -20.93
CA GLY A 81 16.26 -4.38 -20.20
C GLY A 81 16.09 -3.24 -19.20
N PHE A 82 17.17 -2.50 -18.97
CA PHE A 82 17.16 -1.42 -17.98
C PHE A 82 16.55 -0.14 -18.53
N ALA A 83 15.74 0.51 -17.73
CA ALA A 83 15.29 1.87 -17.99
C ALA A 83 15.21 2.68 -16.70
N TRP A 84 15.25 3.99 -16.84
CA TRP A 84 15.17 4.90 -15.71
C TRP A 84 14.13 5.98 -15.94
N TYR A 85 13.38 6.26 -14.88
CA TYR A 85 12.42 7.34 -14.80
C TYR A 85 12.89 8.40 -13.83
N ARG A 86 12.63 9.68 -14.13
CA ARG A 86 12.89 10.80 -13.22
C ARG A 86 11.72 11.78 -13.17
N LYS A 87 11.34 12.18 -11.96
CA LYS A 87 10.27 13.16 -11.71
C LYS A 87 10.65 14.16 -10.64
N LYS A 88 10.53 15.44 -10.99
CA LYS A 88 10.58 16.54 -10.04
C LYS A 88 9.20 16.75 -9.44
N PHE A 89 9.15 16.97 -8.13
CA PHE A 89 7.91 17.29 -7.42
C PHE A 89 8.15 18.26 -6.27
N GLN A 90 7.08 18.89 -5.83
CA GLN A 90 7.04 19.67 -4.60
C GLN A 90 6.05 19.01 -3.65
N ILE A 91 6.29 19.14 -2.35
CA ILE A 91 5.45 18.54 -1.33
C ILE A 91 5.34 19.49 -0.15
N ARG A 92 4.15 19.54 0.44
CA ARG A 92 3.90 20.18 1.74
C ARG A 92 3.53 19.08 2.73
N ILE A 93 4.41 18.85 3.69
CA ILE A 93 4.24 17.79 4.66
C ILE A 93 3.48 18.38 5.84
N PRO A 94 2.32 17.82 6.22
CA PRO A 94 1.66 18.23 7.47
C PRO A 94 2.61 17.95 8.63
N PHE A 95 2.62 18.85 9.62
CA PHE A 95 3.45 18.66 10.81
C PHE A 95 2.99 17.39 11.57
N GLU A 96 3.92 16.73 12.26
CA GLU A 96 3.79 15.49 13.06
C GLU A 96 4.04 14.12 12.37
N SER A 97 4.03 13.96 11.05
CA SER A 97 4.34 12.65 10.43
C SER A 97 5.86 12.39 10.31
N GLU A 98 6.32 11.20 10.73
CA GLU A 98 7.71 10.75 10.52
C GLU A 98 7.94 10.20 9.10
N PHE A 99 6.89 9.66 8.48
CA PHE A 99 6.92 9.02 7.15
C PHE A 99 5.75 9.50 6.29
N VAL A 100 5.93 9.42 4.98
CA VAL A 100 4.87 9.52 3.97
C VAL A 100 4.95 8.31 3.06
N TYR A 101 3.87 7.96 2.37
CA TYR A 101 3.81 6.78 1.51
C TYR A 101 3.98 7.16 0.05
N LEU A 102 4.98 6.58 -0.61
CA LEU A 102 5.13 6.65 -2.07
C LEU A 102 4.44 5.45 -2.70
N TYR A 103 3.40 5.73 -3.47
CA TYR A 103 2.75 4.76 -4.35
C TYR A 103 3.28 4.95 -5.76
N LEU A 104 3.74 3.86 -6.38
CA LEU A 104 4.17 3.83 -7.78
C LEU A 104 3.38 2.81 -8.60
N GLY A 105 2.27 2.28 -8.06
CA GLY A 105 1.48 1.29 -8.79
C GLY A 105 2.25 -0.01 -9.07
N GLN A 106 1.91 -0.70 -10.15
CA GLN A 106 2.64 -1.88 -10.60
C GLN A 106 3.84 -1.47 -11.44
N ILE A 107 5.00 -2.09 -11.15
CA ILE A 107 6.22 -1.92 -11.92
C ILE A 107 6.67 -3.30 -12.40
N ASP A 108 6.82 -3.43 -13.70
CA ASP A 108 7.28 -4.64 -14.37
C ASP A 108 8.77 -4.52 -14.75
N ASP A 109 9.69 -5.42 -14.36
CA ASP A 109 9.55 -6.55 -13.42
C ASP A 109 10.12 -6.19 -12.02
N VAL A 110 11.21 -5.42 -12.03
CA VAL A 110 12.11 -5.18 -10.89
C VAL A 110 12.40 -3.69 -10.77
N ASP A 111 12.47 -3.17 -9.55
CA ASP A 111 12.79 -1.77 -9.32
C ASP A 111 13.72 -1.49 -8.14
N GLU A 112 14.40 -0.35 -8.27
CA GLU A 112 15.01 0.41 -7.18
C GLU A 112 14.49 1.85 -7.25
N VAL A 113 14.03 2.38 -6.12
CA VAL A 113 13.47 3.73 -6.05
C VAL A 113 14.33 4.62 -5.19
N TYR A 114 14.69 5.77 -5.73
CA TYR A 114 15.53 6.76 -5.09
C TYR A 114 14.78 8.07 -4.90
N VAL A 115 14.83 8.63 -3.70
CA VAL A 115 14.38 9.99 -3.40
C VAL A 115 15.59 10.84 -3.08
N ASN A 116 15.81 11.91 -3.82
CA ASN A 116 16.95 12.81 -3.66
C ASN A 116 18.32 12.08 -3.63
N GLY A 117 18.46 10.99 -4.41
CA GLY A 117 19.68 10.18 -4.48
C GLY A 117 19.85 9.14 -3.38
N LYS A 118 18.81 8.90 -2.57
CA LYS A 118 18.79 7.95 -1.46
C LYS A 118 17.79 6.83 -1.74
N LEU A 119 18.23 5.58 -1.68
CA LEU A 119 17.41 4.39 -1.97
C LEU A 119 16.32 4.22 -0.89
N VAL A 120 15.05 4.30 -1.27
CA VAL A 120 13.90 4.21 -0.34
C VAL A 120 13.14 2.89 -0.45
N GLY A 121 13.28 2.17 -1.56
CA GLY A 121 12.55 0.93 -1.82
C GLY A 121 13.17 0.11 -2.94
N THR A 122 12.93 -1.19 -2.90
CA THR A 122 13.29 -2.14 -3.95
C THR A 122 12.33 -3.33 -3.91
N SER A 123 12.05 -3.89 -5.09
CA SER A 123 11.23 -5.08 -5.27
C SER A 123 11.75 -5.87 -6.47
N GLY A 124 11.70 -7.20 -6.36
CA GLY A 124 12.36 -8.09 -7.30
C GLY A 124 13.90 -8.11 -7.14
N THR A 125 14.58 -8.91 -7.95
CA THR A 125 16.06 -9.00 -7.98
C THR A 125 16.54 -8.72 -9.40
N PHE A 126 17.52 -7.82 -9.56
CA PHE A 126 18.13 -7.52 -10.86
C PHE A 126 18.99 -8.68 -11.40
N PRO A 127 19.34 -8.69 -12.70
CA PRO A 127 20.27 -9.66 -13.29
C PRO A 127 21.58 -9.81 -12.50
N PRO A 128 22.24 -11.00 -12.54
CA PRO A 128 22.00 -12.12 -13.46
C PRO A 128 20.95 -13.15 -13.01
N ILE A 129 20.39 -13.01 -11.80
CA ILE A 129 19.34 -13.91 -11.30
C ILE A 129 18.10 -13.06 -11.07
N VAL A 130 17.30 -12.92 -12.13
CA VAL A 130 16.09 -12.11 -12.09
C VAL A 130 15.03 -12.79 -11.24
N LYS A 131 14.42 -12.01 -10.35
CA LYS A 131 13.19 -12.41 -9.65
C LYS A 131 12.20 -11.28 -9.83
N THR A 132 11.16 -11.52 -10.61
CA THR A 132 10.13 -10.52 -10.86
C THR A 132 9.31 -10.22 -9.60
N ALA A 133 8.83 -8.98 -9.54
CA ALA A 133 7.76 -8.55 -8.65
C ALA A 133 6.65 -7.83 -9.46
N TYR A 134 6.50 -8.14 -10.75
CA TYR A 134 5.56 -7.47 -11.67
C TYR A 134 4.14 -7.32 -11.11
N ASN A 135 3.68 -8.35 -10.40
CA ASN A 135 2.35 -8.41 -9.85
C ASN A 135 2.20 -7.70 -8.52
N ILE A 136 3.16 -6.88 -8.04
CA ILE A 136 3.14 -6.23 -6.72
C ILE A 136 2.99 -4.70 -6.78
N PRO A 137 1.90 -4.08 -6.30
CA PRO A 137 1.81 -2.65 -6.15
C PRO A 137 2.89 -2.12 -5.21
N ARG A 138 3.65 -1.15 -5.68
CA ARG A 138 4.73 -0.54 -4.93
C ARG A 138 4.19 0.49 -3.96
N MET A 139 4.40 0.21 -2.68
CA MET A 139 4.23 1.17 -1.60
C MET A 139 5.48 1.22 -0.72
N TYR A 140 6.20 2.34 -0.80
CA TYR A 140 7.44 2.55 -0.05
C TYR A 140 7.29 3.72 0.94
N PRO A 141 7.64 3.51 2.23
CA PRO A 141 7.62 4.60 3.21
C PRO A 141 8.84 5.48 2.98
N ILE A 142 8.62 6.77 2.77
CA ILE A 142 9.69 7.77 2.67
C ILE A 142 9.83 8.42 4.05
N PRO A 143 10.98 8.31 4.73
CA PRO A 143 11.27 9.12 5.90
C PRO A 143 11.19 10.61 5.54
N VAL A 144 10.41 11.39 6.27
CA VAL A 144 10.22 12.83 6.03
C VAL A 144 11.56 13.59 6.08
N ALA A 145 12.54 13.08 6.83
CA ALA A 145 13.90 13.62 6.88
C ALA A 145 14.65 13.58 5.53
N LEU A 146 14.24 12.74 4.56
CA LEU A 146 14.83 12.70 3.22
C LEU A 146 14.24 13.75 2.27
N LEU A 147 13.12 14.38 2.65
CA LEU A 147 12.39 15.31 1.80
C LEU A 147 12.82 16.76 2.06
N HIS A 148 13.04 17.50 0.98
CA HIS A 148 13.17 18.94 1.01
C HIS A 148 11.79 19.58 1.18
N LYS A 149 11.65 20.41 2.22
CA LYS A 149 10.38 21.10 2.55
C LYS A 149 10.15 22.38 1.74
N SER A 150 11.22 23.02 1.26
CA SER A 150 11.18 24.36 0.65
C SER A 150 11.69 24.42 -0.79
N ARG A 151 12.15 23.30 -1.34
CA ARG A 151 12.61 23.18 -2.74
C ARG A 151 12.11 21.88 -3.35
N SER A 152 12.24 21.77 -4.67
CA SER A 152 11.88 20.55 -5.38
C SER A 152 12.66 19.34 -4.87
N ASN A 153 11.95 18.22 -4.85
CA ASN A 153 12.48 16.89 -4.64
C ASN A 153 12.56 16.18 -5.99
N ILE A 154 13.37 15.12 -6.06
CA ILE A 154 13.47 14.24 -7.23
C ILE A 154 13.22 12.81 -6.79
N ILE A 155 12.34 12.13 -7.53
CA ILE A 155 12.27 10.67 -7.56
C ILE A 155 13.02 10.19 -8.80
N ALA A 156 13.85 9.17 -8.64
CA ALA A 156 14.40 8.37 -9.72
C ALA A 156 14.01 6.91 -9.51
N VAL A 157 13.49 6.25 -10.54
CA VAL A 157 13.11 4.83 -10.52
C VAL A 157 13.98 4.13 -11.53
N ARG A 158 14.78 3.17 -11.08
CA ARG A 158 15.49 2.23 -11.95
C ARG A 158 14.60 1.03 -12.12
N VAL A 159 14.33 0.64 -13.35
CA VAL A 159 13.50 -0.51 -13.70
C VAL A 159 14.32 -1.47 -14.55
N TYR A 160 14.13 -2.77 -14.32
CA TYR A 160 14.57 -3.79 -15.25
C TYR A 160 13.37 -4.65 -15.63
N ASP A 161 13.18 -4.81 -16.92
CA ASP A 161 12.21 -5.68 -17.54
C ASP A 161 12.95 -6.80 -18.27
N GLU A 162 12.53 -8.06 -18.08
CA GLU A 162 13.16 -9.20 -18.73
C GLU A 162 12.53 -9.50 -20.09
N PHE A 163 11.19 -9.43 -20.19
CA PHE A 163 10.42 -9.75 -21.39
C PHE A 163 9.07 -9.02 -21.41
N PHE A 164 8.60 -8.68 -22.63
CA PHE A 164 7.27 -8.17 -22.95
C PHE A 164 7.08 -6.68 -22.70
N GLU A 165 6.16 -6.28 -21.81
CA GLU A 165 5.85 -4.87 -21.54
C GLU A 165 6.58 -4.46 -20.26
N GLY A 166 7.39 -3.41 -20.34
CA GLY A 166 8.06 -2.90 -19.16
C GLY A 166 7.56 -1.54 -18.69
N GLY A 167 7.88 -1.23 -17.44
CA GLY A 167 7.70 0.12 -16.90
C GLY A 167 6.78 0.21 -15.70
N ILE A 168 6.30 1.44 -15.45
CA ILE A 168 5.34 1.73 -14.38
C ILE A 168 3.93 1.66 -15.01
N ILE A 169 3.38 0.45 -15.09
CA ILE A 169 2.33 0.09 -16.05
C ILE A 169 0.92 0.53 -15.66
N SER A 170 0.58 0.46 -14.38
CA SER A 170 -0.77 0.72 -13.86
C SER A 170 -0.67 1.15 -12.40
N GLY A 171 -1.76 1.58 -11.79
CA GLY A 171 -1.75 1.90 -10.36
C GLY A 171 -1.82 3.38 -10.02
N THR A 172 -2.16 3.65 -8.76
CA THR A 172 -1.99 4.97 -8.17
C THR A 172 -0.52 5.38 -8.10
N VAL A 173 -0.19 6.56 -8.65
CA VAL A 173 1.17 7.12 -8.66
C VAL A 173 1.20 8.48 -7.96
N GLY A 174 1.73 8.53 -6.73
CA GLY A 174 1.71 9.73 -5.90
C GLY A 174 2.33 9.55 -4.51
N ILE A 175 2.37 10.64 -3.74
CA ILE A 175 2.77 10.62 -2.33
C ILE A 175 1.57 10.94 -1.45
N PHE A 176 1.36 10.15 -0.41
CA PHE A 176 0.16 10.16 0.41
C PHE A 176 0.48 10.09 1.91
N ILE A 177 -0.51 10.47 2.71
CA ILE A 177 -0.63 10.14 4.14
C ILE A 177 -2.01 9.55 4.39
N ASP A 178 -2.14 8.74 5.43
CA ASP A 178 -3.43 8.23 5.90
C ASP A 178 -4.00 9.16 6.97
N GLU A 179 -5.08 9.88 6.66
CA GLU A 179 -5.74 10.79 7.60
C GLU A 179 -6.56 10.05 8.67
N ASP A 180 -6.86 8.77 8.48
CA ASP A 180 -7.49 7.97 9.53
C ASP A 180 -6.50 7.67 10.67
N GLN A 181 -5.19 7.78 10.42
CA GLN A 181 -4.13 7.64 11.42
C GLN A 181 -4.19 8.72 12.51
N ASP A 182 -4.56 9.96 12.16
CA ASP A 182 -4.69 11.09 13.10
C ASP A 182 -5.86 10.91 14.10
N LYS A 183 -6.77 9.96 13.84
CA LYS A 183 -7.92 9.64 14.71
C LYS A 183 -7.58 8.58 15.77
N LEU A 184 -6.36 8.04 15.74
CA LEU A 184 -5.93 7.02 16.68
C LEU A 184 -5.42 7.67 17.97
N ASP A 185 -5.77 7.05 19.08
CA ASP A 185 -5.24 7.42 20.39
C ASP A 185 -3.73 7.09 20.46
N ILE A 186 -3.34 5.99 19.81
CA ILE A 186 -1.94 5.55 19.67
C ILE A 186 -1.69 5.17 18.22
N ASP A 187 -0.81 5.92 17.58
CA ASP A 187 -0.23 5.55 16.29
C ASP A 187 0.79 4.42 16.47
N LEU A 188 0.54 3.27 15.85
CA LEU A 188 1.44 2.12 15.86
C LEU A 188 2.11 1.88 14.50
N THR A 189 1.96 2.79 13.55
CA THR A 189 2.65 2.78 12.25
C THR A 189 4.17 2.80 12.45
N GLY A 190 4.90 2.24 11.48
CA GLY A 190 6.36 2.29 11.45
C GLY A 190 6.98 0.92 11.67
N TYR A 191 8.20 0.89 12.20
CA TYR A 191 8.94 -0.37 12.34
C TYR A 191 8.44 -1.23 13.50
N TRP A 192 8.18 -2.50 13.19
CA TRP A 192 7.88 -3.58 14.11
C TRP A 192 9.01 -4.60 14.06
N ASP A 193 9.26 -5.32 15.16
CA ASP A 193 10.10 -6.51 15.12
C ASP A 193 9.42 -7.56 14.23
N PHE A 194 10.21 -8.28 13.44
CA PHE A 194 9.72 -9.15 12.38
C PHE A 194 10.55 -10.42 12.29
N GLU A 195 9.88 -11.57 12.39
CA GLU A 195 10.47 -12.89 12.32
C GLU A 195 9.71 -13.74 11.30
N ILE A 196 10.43 -14.36 10.37
CA ILE A 196 9.88 -15.28 9.37
C ILE A 196 10.13 -16.73 9.76
N GLY A 197 9.17 -17.62 9.47
CA GLY A 197 9.28 -19.05 9.73
C GLY A 197 10.30 -19.78 8.86
N ARG A 198 10.70 -19.22 7.70
CA ARG A 198 11.75 -19.77 6.83
C ARG A 198 12.58 -18.69 6.14
N PRO A 199 13.85 -18.94 5.75
CA PRO A 199 14.70 -17.94 5.10
C PRO A 199 14.18 -17.47 3.73
N VAL A 200 14.50 -16.22 3.38
CA VAL A 200 14.22 -15.57 2.08
C VAL A 200 15.51 -15.07 1.42
N ASP A 201 15.39 -14.53 0.20
CA ASP A 201 16.48 -13.88 -0.50
C ASP A 201 16.95 -12.60 0.21
N LYS A 202 18.25 -12.49 0.45
CA LYS A 202 18.86 -11.35 1.16
C LYS A 202 19.36 -10.27 0.22
N LEU A 203 19.36 -10.49 -1.10
CA LEU A 203 19.91 -9.53 -2.06
C LEU A 203 19.14 -8.20 -2.11
N ASN A 204 17.86 -8.20 -1.70
CA ASN A 204 16.98 -7.02 -1.78
C ASN A 204 16.81 -6.30 -0.43
N GLN A 205 17.76 -6.49 0.49
CA GLN A 205 17.71 -5.98 1.86
C GLN A 205 18.61 -4.75 2.07
N ASP A 206 18.96 -4.00 1.01
CA ASP A 206 19.92 -2.87 1.07
C ASP A 206 19.28 -1.47 0.89
N CYS A 207 17.99 -1.31 1.17
CA CYS A 207 17.32 0.00 1.11
C CYS A 207 17.33 0.73 2.46
N ILE A 208 17.13 2.07 2.45
CA ILE A 208 17.09 2.87 3.70
C ILE A 208 15.93 2.48 4.60
N THR A 209 14.92 1.83 4.06
CA THR A 209 13.77 1.32 4.80
C THR A 209 13.96 -0.11 5.30
N TYR A 210 15.00 -0.82 4.88
CA TYR A 210 15.34 -2.11 5.45
C TYR A 210 15.99 -1.94 6.83
N ARG A 211 15.55 -2.75 7.78
CA ARG A 211 16.09 -2.83 9.13
C ARG A 211 16.15 -4.30 9.51
N HIS A 212 17.34 -4.79 9.84
CA HIS A 212 17.49 -6.20 10.19
C HIS A 212 16.59 -6.60 11.35
N GLY A 213 15.83 -7.68 11.20
CA GLY A 213 14.85 -8.15 12.19
C GLY A 213 13.64 -7.23 12.38
N LYS A 214 13.42 -6.27 11.49
CA LYS A 214 12.29 -5.35 11.55
C LYS A 214 11.63 -5.16 10.18
N ILE A 215 10.36 -4.79 10.20
CA ILE A 215 9.59 -4.44 9.00
C ILE A 215 8.75 -3.21 9.28
N PHE A 216 8.57 -2.35 8.28
CA PHE A 216 7.67 -1.22 8.41
C PHE A 216 6.22 -1.65 8.15
N VAL A 217 5.30 -1.27 9.03
CA VAL A 217 3.87 -1.57 8.94
C VAL A 217 3.12 -0.24 8.79
N PRO A 218 2.25 -0.07 7.77
CA PRO A 218 1.82 -1.09 6.82
C PRO A 218 2.80 -1.33 5.64
N GLY A 219 2.59 -2.45 4.94
CA GLY A 219 3.18 -2.79 3.64
C GLY A 219 3.36 -4.29 3.45
N PHE A 220 3.41 -4.74 2.19
CA PHE A 220 3.77 -6.12 1.85
C PHE A 220 5.20 -6.42 2.26
N TRP A 221 5.46 -7.63 2.73
CA TRP A 221 6.83 -8.03 3.05
C TRP A 221 7.69 -8.23 1.79
N GLU A 222 7.09 -8.53 0.64
CA GLU A 222 7.79 -8.61 -0.65
C GLU A 222 8.37 -7.26 -1.06
N CYS A 223 7.68 -6.16 -0.78
CA CYS A 223 8.20 -4.80 -1.01
C CYS A 223 9.28 -4.37 -0.01
N ARG A 224 9.73 -5.29 0.86
CA ARG A 224 10.70 -5.05 1.95
C ARG A 224 11.83 -6.08 1.98
N GLY A 225 12.02 -6.80 0.87
CA GLY A 225 13.10 -7.77 0.71
C GLY A 225 12.77 -9.17 1.21
N TYR A 226 11.48 -9.50 1.34
CA TYR A 226 10.99 -10.86 1.61
C TYR A 226 10.22 -11.40 0.39
N ASN A 227 10.86 -11.35 -0.79
CA ASN A 227 10.21 -11.68 -2.07
C ASN A 227 9.71 -13.14 -2.11
N ASN A 228 8.50 -13.34 -2.63
CA ASN A 228 7.85 -14.64 -2.85
C ASN A 228 7.77 -15.49 -1.56
N TYR A 229 7.53 -14.82 -0.43
CA TYR A 229 7.46 -15.49 0.85
C TYR A 229 6.02 -15.90 1.17
N ASP A 230 5.63 -17.11 0.77
CA ASP A 230 4.41 -17.71 1.33
C ASP A 230 4.77 -18.38 2.67
N GLY A 231 4.02 -18.15 3.73
CA GLY A 231 4.26 -18.81 5.00
C GLY A 231 3.82 -17.99 6.21
N GLU A 232 4.45 -18.27 7.34
CA GLU A 232 4.11 -17.61 8.61
C GLU A 232 5.15 -16.55 8.96
N ALA A 233 4.70 -15.37 9.35
CA ALA A 233 5.56 -14.35 9.93
C ALA A 233 4.96 -13.76 11.21
N LYS A 234 5.83 -13.47 12.18
CA LYS A 234 5.46 -12.87 13.46
C LYS A 234 5.92 -11.41 13.48
N TYR A 235 4.97 -10.52 13.72
CA TYR A 235 5.18 -9.11 13.97
C TYR A 235 5.09 -8.86 15.47
N THR A 236 5.97 -8.00 16.00
CA THR A 236 6.03 -7.69 17.43
C THR A 236 6.27 -6.20 17.63
N LYS A 237 5.46 -5.56 18.49
CA LYS A 237 5.57 -4.13 18.78
C LYS A 237 5.39 -3.87 20.26
N VAL A 238 6.39 -3.23 20.84
CA VAL A 238 6.32 -2.65 22.18
C VAL A 238 5.95 -1.17 22.06
N PHE A 239 5.01 -0.73 22.89
CA PHE A 239 4.62 0.68 23.00
C PHE A 239 4.28 1.03 24.44
N MET A 240 4.42 2.32 24.77
CA MET A 240 3.97 2.87 26.05
C MET A 240 2.53 3.36 25.91
N TYR A 241 1.67 3.01 26.86
CA TYR A 241 0.32 3.56 26.90
C TYR A 241 0.26 4.81 27.80
N PRO A 242 -0.16 5.97 27.29
CA PRO A 242 -0.24 7.22 28.04
C PRO A 242 -1.14 7.13 29.27
N THR A 243 -0.85 7.95 30.28
CA THR A 243 -1.56 7.95 31.57
C THR A 243 -2.88 8.71 31.55
N ASP A 244 -3.02 9.63 30.60
CA ASP A 244 -4.19 10.48 30.39
C ASP A 244 -5.29 9.81 29.56
N LEU A 245 -5.01 8.63 28.99
CA LEU A 245 -5.96 7.86 28.21
C LEU A 245 -6.58 6.72 29.04
N GLN A 246 -7.89 6.56 28.90
CA GLN A 246 -8.59 5.42 29.50
C GLN A 246 -8.15 4.11 28.84
N THR A 247 -8.08 3.01 29.60
CA THR A 247 -7.71 1.69 29.09
C THR A 247 -8.90 0.83 28.67
N THR A 248 -10.12 1.26 29.02
CA THR A 248 -11.36 0.55 28.74
C THR A 248 -12.02 1.03 27.44
N ASN A 249 -12.91 0.21 26.88
CA ASN A 249 -13.64 0.53 25.64
C ASN A 249 -12.71 0.88 24.46
N LYS A 250 -11.58 0.17 24.33
CA LYS A 250 -10.58 0.35 23.27
C LYS A 250 -10.64 -0.76 22.22
N ALA A 251 -10.15 -0.45 21.03
CA ALA A 251 -9.95 -1.42 19.96
C ALA A 251 -8.53 -1.28 19.40
N LEU A 252 -7.94 -2.42 19.04
CA LEU A 252 -6.74 -2.50 18.21
C LEU A 252 -7.17 -2.57 16.74
N ILE A 253 -6.64 -1.67 15.93
CA ILE A 253 -6.80 -1.62 14.48
C ILE A 253 -5.49 -2.07 13.86
N LEU A 254 -5.54 -3.13 13.04
CA LEU A 254 -4.39 -3.67 12.31
C LEU A 254 -4.57 -3.53 10.80
N GLY A 255 -5.42 -2.60 10.37
CA GLY A 255 -5.59 -2.30 8.95
C GLY A 255 -6.07 -3.52 8.16
N VAL A 256 -5.48 -3.77 6.99
CA VAL A 256 -5.72 -5.01 6.23
C VAL A 256 -4.55 -5.95 6.38
N ILE A 257 -4.86 -7.19 6.78
CA ILE A 257 -3.91 -8.28 6.92
C ILE A 257 -4.24 -9.32 5.89
N ASP A 258 -3.21 -9.77 5.19
CA ASP A 258 -3.31 -10.85 4.24
C ASP A 258 -3.70 -12.18 4.90
N ASP A 259 -4.56 -12.94 4.21
CA ASP A 259 -5.14 -14.23 4.61
C ASP A 259 -5.53 -14.41 6.09
N GLN A 260 -4.63 -14.95 6.93
CA GLN A 260 -4.95 -15.35 8.30
C GLN A 260 -4.10 -14.64 9.34
N ASP A 261 -4.69 -14.45 10.52
CA ASP A 261 -4.01 -13.83 11.65
C ASP A 261 -4.32 -14.48 13.00
N GLU A 262 -3.36 -14.37 13.90
CA GLU A 262 -3.53 -14.54 15.34
C GLU A 262 -2.94 -13.35 16.08
N VAL A 263 -3.74 -12.74 16.95
CA VAL A 263 -3.40 -11.47 17.59
C VAL A 263 -3.39 -11.65 19.10
N PHE A 264 -2.30 -11.20 19.71
CA PHE A 264 -2.07 -11.22 21.15
C PHE A 264 -1.72 -9.82 21.64
N LEU A 265 -2.11 -9.52 22.88
CA LEU A 265 -1.69 -8.33 23.60
C LEU A 265 -1.24 -8.77 25.00
N ASN A 266 -0.04 -8.40 25.39
CA ASN A 266 0.55 -8.76 26.68
C ASN A 266 0.55 -10.26 26.98
N GLY A 267 0.72 -11.10 25.95
CA GLY A 267 0.71 -12.56 26.04
C GLY A 267 -0.68 -13.21 26.03
N GLU A 268 -1.76 -12.42 26.14
CA GLU A 268 -3.13 -12.95 26.04
C GLU A 268 -3.65 -12.85 24.62
N LYS A 269 -4.25 -13.92 24.13
CA LYS A 269 -4.84 -13.96 22.80
C LYS A 269 -6.11 -13.09 22.75
N ILE A 270 -6.12 -12.08 21.89
CA ILE A 270 -7.31 -11.26 21.62
C ILE A 270 -8.25 -12.02 20.69
N LYS A 271 -7.73 -12.46 19.53
CA LYS A 271 -8.53 -13.13 18.50
C LYS A 271 -7.63 -13.85 17.49
N SER A 272 -8.26 -14.66 16.65
CA SER A 272 -7.68 -15.13 15.41
C SER A 272 -8.72 -15.13 14.30
N ILE A 273 -8.32 -14.78 13.10
CA ILE A 273 -9.10 -15.00 11.88
C ILE A 273 -8.38 -16.09 11.10
N ARG A 274 -9.01 -17.26 11.04
CA ARG A 274 -8.56 -18.40 10.24
C ARG A 274 -9.67 -18.73 9.24
N GLY A 275 -9.37 -18.62 7.96
CA GLY A 275 -10.26 -19.09 6.91
C GLY A 275 -10.51 -20.60 7.08
N LYS A 276 -11.76 -21.06 6.89
CA LYS A 276 -12.01 -22.50 6.76
C LYS A 276 -11.48 -22.93 5.39
N TRP A 277 -10.25 -23.42 5.32
CA TRP A 277 -9.75 -24.13 4.13
C TRP A 277 -10.65 -25.36 3.90
N ASN A 278 -11.57 -25.27 2.95
CA ASN A 278 -12.37 -26.40 2.50
C ASN A 278 -12.45 -26.36 0.98
N ARG A 279 -11.95 -27.41 0.31
CA ARG A 279 -11.82 -27.55 -1.16
C ARG A 279 -13.11 -27.27 -1.97
N ARG A 280 -14.26 -27.06 -1.32
CA ARG A 280 -15.57 -26.83 -1.94
C ARG A 280 -16.14 -25.42 -1.77
N ASN A 281 -15.66 -24.62 -0.81
CA ASN A 281 -16.16 -23.26 -0.53
C ASN A 281 -15.01 -22.38 -0.05
N TYR A 282 -14.30 -21.76 -0.99
CA TYR A 282 -13.36 -20.68 -0.68
C TYR A 282 -14.18 -19.41 -0.42
N ASN A 283 -14.17 -18.90 0.81
CA ASN A 283 -14.62 -17.52 1.08
C ASN A 283 -13.43 -16.60 0.76
N GLY A 284 -13.20 -16.33 -0.52
CA GLY A 284 -11.98 -15.73 -1.03
C GLY A 284 -11.80 -14.24 -0.81
N GLY A 285 -11.79 -13.80 0.45
CA GLY A 285 -11.63 -12.37 0.75
C GLY A 285 -11.07 -12.04 2.13
N ASP A 286 -10.55 -13.02 2.88
CA ASP A 286 -9.92 -12.72 4.17
C ASP A 286 -8.66 -11.85 3.98
N HIS A 287 -7.94 -11.98 2.87
CA HIS A 287 -6.83 -11.09 2.50
C HIS A 287 -7.23 -9.62 2.30
N LEU A 288 -8.49 -9.32 1.98
CA LEU A 288 -8.97 -7.93 1.78
C LEU A 288 -9.66 -7.34 3.01
N ARG A 289 -9.76 -8.11 4.09
CA ARG A 289 -10.63 -7.74 5.21
C ARG A 289 -9.93 -6.78 6.17
N PHE A 290 -10.59 -5.67 6.46
CA PHE A 290 -10.14 -4.74 7.49
C PHE A 290 -10.29 -5.33 8.90
N ARG A 291 -9.25 -5.18 9.73
CA ARG A 291 -9.06 -5.85 11.01
C ARG A 291 -9.20 -4.89 12.18
N VAL A 292 -10.26 -5.11 12.96
CA VAL A 292 -10.55 -4.41 14.22
C VAL A 292 -10.80 -5.44 15.32
N TYR A 293 -10.07 -5.32 16.42
CA TYR A 293 -10.14 -6.21 17.57
C TYR A 293 -10.47 -5.43 18.84
N PRO A 294 -11.66 -5.61 19.43
CA PRO A 294 -11.96 -5.07 20.74
C PRO A 294 -10.95 -5.56 21.78
N ILE A 295 -10.42 -4.65 22.58
CA ILE A 295 -9.48 -4.95 23.67
C ILE A 295 -10.30 -5.13 24.95
N SER A 296 -10.06 -6.21 25.68
CA SER A 296 -10.69 -6.41 26.99
C SER A 296 -10.15 -5.40 27.99
N ASP A 297 -11.02 -4.85 28.84
CA ASP A 297 -10.74 -3.70 29.73
C ASP A 297 -9.52 -3.86 30.66
N ASN A 298 -9.10 -5.08 30.96
CA ASN A 298 -7.97 -5.38 31.84
C ASN A 298 -6.67 -5.72 31.10
N LEU A 299 -6.71 -5.77 29.76
CA LEU A 299 -5.58 -6.27 28.99
C LEU A 299 -4.57 -5.18 28.65
N LEU A 300 -5.04 -3.95 28.45
CA LEU A 300 -4.20 -2.78 28.19
C LEU A 300 -3.69 -2.19 29.51
N LYS A 301 -2.37 -2.10 29.65
CA LYS A 301 -1.71 -1.63 30.87
C LYS A 301 -1.39 -0.14 30.72
N GLY A 302 -2.12 0.71 31.44
CA GLY A 302 -1.82 2.15 31.51
C GLY A 302 -0.48 2.43 32.19
N ASN A 303 0.21 3.48 31.74
CA ASN A 303 1.53 3.87 32.26
C ASN A 303 2.59 2.76 32.23
N ALA A 304 2.46 1.82 31.30
CA ALA A 304 3.34 0.66 31.21
C ALA A 304 3.61 0.31 29.75
N GLN A 305 4.65 -0.49 29.57
CA GLN A 305 4.90 -1.13 28.30
C GLN A 305 3.82 -2.17 28.03
N ASN A 306 3.30 -2.12 26.81
CA ASN A 306 2.41 -3.10 26.24
C ASN A 306 3.09 -3.75 25.04
N LEU A 307 2.83 -5.04 24.86
CA LEU A 307 3.39 -5.84 23.78
C LEU A 307 2.26 -6.34 22.90
N ILE A 308 2.28 -6.01 21.61
CA ILE A 308 1.43 -6.63 20.60
C ILE A 308 2.24 -7.67 19.85
N GLU A 309 1.64 -8.83 19.64
CA GLU A 309 2.16 -9.87 18.74
C GLU A 309 1.08 -10.22 17.73
N VAL A 310 1.47 -10.27 16.45
CA VAL A 310 0.59 -10.65 15.34
C VAL A 310 1.29 -11.73 14.55
N ILE A 311 0.70 -12.90 14.48
CA ILE A 311 1.16 -13.98 13.61
C ILE A 311 0.30 -13.92 12.36
N VAL A 312 0.93 -13.73 11.20
CA VAL A 312 0.26 -13.70 9.89
C VAL A 312 0.64 -14.96 9.13
N THR A 313 -0.34 -15.64 8.55
CA THR A 313 -0.12 -16.79 7.67
C THR A 313 -0.67 -16.47 6.29
N ASP A 314 0.24 -16.38 5.33
CA ASP A 314 -0.01 -16.23 3.91
C ASP A 314 0.18 -17.58 3.21
N PHE A 315 -0.72 -17.90 2.29
CA PHE A 315 -0.67 -19.12 1.50
C PHE A 315 -0.19 -18.90 0.07
N THR A 316 -0.46 -17.74 -0.51
CA THR A 316 -0.14 -17.43 -1.90
C THR A 316 -0.10 -15.94 -2.15
N GLY A 317 0.91 -15.51 -2.92
CA GLY A 317 0.97 -14.16 -3.41
C GLY A 317 1.71 -13.28 -2.42
N PRO A 318 1.40 -11.98 -2.37
CA PRO A 318 2.09 -11.06 -1.49
C PRO A 318 1.39 -10.91 -0.14
N GLY A 319 2.15 -11.12 0.93
CA GLY A 319 1.61 -11.18 2.28
C GLY A 319 1.99 -10.00 3.19
N GLY A 320 1.34 -9.98 4.35
CA GLY A 320 1.65 -9.08 5.45
C GLY A 320 0.51 -8.18 5.92
N ILE A 321 0.84 -7.23 6.79
CA ILE A 321 -0.08 -6.19 7.26
C ILE A 321 0.06 -5.01 6.31
N TYR A 322 -0.64 -5.05 5.18
CA TYR A 322 -0.24 -4.30 3.99
C TYR A 322 -0.92 -2.95 3.81
N ARG A 323 -2.04 -2.69 4.52
CA ARG A 323 -2.77 -1.42 4.46
C ARG A 323 -3.14 -0.92 5.86
N GLY A 324 -3.11 0.39 6.08
CA GLY A 324 -3.50 1.02 7.35
C GLY A 324 -4.99 1.34 7.46
N PRO A 325 -5.40 2.11 8.50
CA PRO A 325 -4.55 2.62 9.59
C PRO A 325 -4.12 1.53 10.59
N ILE A 326 -3.10 1.82 11.41
CA ILE A 326 -2.51 0.87 12.38
C ILE A 326 -2.38 1.51 13.75
N GLY A 327 -3.13 1.05 14.75
CA GLY A 327 -3.08 1.69 16.07
C GLY A 327 -4.18 1.28 17.03
N ILE A 328 -4.29 2.03 18.13
CA ILE A 328 -5.35 1.85 19.14
C ILE A 328 -6.23 3.09 19.15
N THR A 329 -7.54 2.88 19.26
CA THR A 329 -8.52 3.97 19.42
C THR A 329 -9.71 3.50 20.25
N SER A 330 -10.68 4.38 20.50
CA SER A 330 -11.96 4.03 21.11
C SER A 330 -12.77 3.06 20.25
N MET A 331 -13.57 2.21 20.88
CA MET A 331 -14.47 1.30 20.16
C MET A 331 -15.46 2.02 19.22
N ASP A 332 -15.83 3.26 19.52
CA ASP A 332 -16.77 4.01 18.69
C ASP A 332 -16.12 4.49 17.40
N ILE A 333 -14.91 5.07 17.48
CA ILE A 333 -14.11 5.44 16.30
C ILE A 333 -13.80 4.19 15.46
N ALA A 334 -13.38 3.09 16.10
CA ALA A 334 -13.08 1.86 15.40
C ALA A 334 -14.30 1.27 14.67
N ARG A 335 -15.50 1.35 15.25
CA ARG A 335 -16.76 0.95 14.60
C ARG A 335 -17.10 1.84 13.41
N GLU A 336 -16.82 3.14 13.49
CA GLU A 336 -17.03 4.06 12.36
C GLU A 336 -16.12 3.71 11.17
N MET A 337 -14.83 3.48 11.44
CA MET A 337 -13.87 3.03 10.43
C MET A 337 -14.31 1.70 9.81
N MET A 338 -14.70 0.72 10.63
CA MET A 338 -15.19 -0.57 10.14
C MET A 338 -16.47 -0.43 9.30
N LYS A 339 -17.40 0.47 9.68
CA LYS A 339 -18.61 0.74 8.89
C LYS A 339 -18.27 1.41 7.56
N LYS A 340 -17.28 2.30 7.50
CA LYS A 340 -16.79 2.92 6.26
C LYS A 340 -16.27 1.84 5.30
N GLU A 341 -15.46 0.92 5.80
CA GLU A 341 -14.92 -0.23 5.05
C GLU A 341 -16.01 -1.19 4.53
N LEU A 342 -17.07 -1.41 5.33
CA LEU A 342 -18.21 -2.24 4.93
C LEU A 342 -19.18 -1.53 3.94
N LYS A 343 -19.23 -0.20 3.95
CA LYS A 343 -20.04 0.60 3.02
C LYS A 343 -19.38 0.75 1.65
N ASP A 344 -18.11 0.40 1.54
CA ASP A 344 -17.46 0.23 0.25
C ASP A 344 -18.10 -0.97 -0.47
N ASN A 345 -19.07 -0.64 -1.32
CA ASN A 345 -19.93 -1.58 -2.05
C ASN A 345 -19.20 -2.32 -3.18
N ARG A 346 -17.91 -2.05 -3.40
CA ARG A 346 -17.08 -2.82 -4.32
C ARG A 346 -17.02 -4.27 -3.86
N SER A 347 -17.23 -5.20 -4.79
CA SER A 347 -17.02 -6.63 -4.60
C SER A 347 -15.57 -6.91 -4.19
N SER A 348 -15.29 -8.07 -3.59
CA SER A 348 -13.90 -8.47 -3.30
C SER A 348 -13.04 -8.50 -4.57
N ILE A 349 -13.62 -8.80 -5.73
CA ILE A 349 -12.92 -8.76 -7.02
C ILE A 349 -12.63 -7.32 -7.44
N GLU A 350 -13.57 -6.38 -7.29
CA GLU A 350 -13.32 -4.96 -7.56
C GLU A 350 -12.31 -4.37 -6.58
N LYS A 351 -12.37 -4.72 -5.29
CA LYS A 351 -11.35 -4.30 -4.32
C LYS A 351 -9.97 -4.88 -4.62
N PHE A 352 -9.94 -6.12 -5.13
CA PHE A 352 -8.72 -6.75 -5.62
C PHE A 352 -8.21 -6.01 -6.86
N ILE A 353 -9.04 -5.83 -7.90
CA ILE A 353 -8.69 -5.10 -9.11
C ILE A 353 -8.23 -3.68 -8.78
N ASP A 354 -8.94 -2.92 -7.96
CA ASP A 354 -8.57 -1.54 -7.66
C ASP A 354 -7.28 -1.46 -6.82
N TYR A 355 -7.01 -2.50 -6.02
CA TYR A 355 -5.78 -2.55 -5.25
C TYR A 355 -4.58 -2.97 -6.12
N TRP A 356 -4.79 -3.92 -7.05
CA TRP A 356 -3.73 -4.48 -7.87
C TRP A 356 -3.53 -3.71 -9.17
N LEU A 357 -4.57 -3.21 -9.85
CA LEU A 357 -4.58 -2.79 -11.25
C LEU A 357 -4.97 -1.32 -11.51
N ASP A 358 -5.52 -0.57 -10.53
CA ASP A 358 -5.91 0.86 -10.68
C ASP A 358 -4.90 1.85 -10.10
#